data_AF-A0A1V3SFA7-F1
#
_entry.id   AF-A0A1V3SFA7-F1
#
_cell.length_a   1.000
_cell.length_b   1.000
_cell.length_c   1.000
_cell.angle_alpha   90.00
_cell.angle_beta   90.00
_cell.angle_gamma   90.00
#
_symmetry.space_group_name_H-M   'P 1'
#
loop_
_entity.id
_entity.type
_entity.pdbx_description
1 polymer ?
#
loop_
_entity_poly.entity_id
_entity_poly.type
_entity_poly.pdbx_seq_one_letter_code
_entity_poly.pdbx_strand_id
1 'polypeptide(L)'
;MNASPENSQQTNNGIYELITSQFSWAPLAVLYQYLKSLDTQEYMPMLTALLKKANLNDKVNEQVQAWEQERINPNRTRLIVKLINHTDLDFEVGEHNLPLNADEQHPTLILPWDIQTWKFDFAYTRRLGSPSREIFKHCIVFGDKAFGFRFDFGLRVNTSFGVISPTLTPVRTHILTSIGTSPIQCTTRITRTASEEPYGFTVELTLS
;
A
#
# COMPACT_ATOMS: atom_id res chain seq x y z
N MET A 1 -31.01 -48.76 13.24
CA MET A 1 -30.33 -47.62 13.88
C MET A 1 -28.86 -47.70 13.53
N ASN A 2 -28.36 -46.67 12.83
CA ASN A 2 -27.02 -46.08 12.90
C ASN A 2 -26.75 -45.37 11.57
N ALA A 3 -27.08 -44.08 11.53
CA ALA A 3 -26.52 -43.16 10.54
C ALA A 3 -25.30 -42.50 11.19
N SER A 4 -24.12 -42.68 10.58
CA SER A 4 -22.92 -41.90 10.89
C SER A 4 -23.19 -40.42 10.59
N PRO A 5 -22.66 -39.47 11.39
CA PRO A 5 -22.68 -38.07 11.03
C PRO A 5 -21.58 -37.81 9.99
N GLU A 6 -21.98 -37.66 8.72
CA GLU A 6 -21.12 -37.15 7.67
C GLU A 6 -20.93 -35.62 7.82
N ASN A 7 -19.73 -35.25 8.23
CA ASN A 7 -18.87 -34.29 7.55
C ASN A 7 -19.50 -32.94 7.10
N SER A 8 -19.88 -32.09 8.05
CA SER A 8 -20.36 -30.72 7.80
C SER A 8 -19.28 -29.63 7.85
N GLN A 9 -18.01 -29.97 8.10
CA GLN A 9 -16.94 -28.97 8.27
C GLN A 9 -16.19 -28.62 6.97
N GLN A 10 -16.25 -29.47 5.94
CA GLN A 10 -15.46 -29.29 4.71
C GLN A 10 -16.07 -28.30 3.69
N THR A 11 -17.37 -28.02 3.77
CA THR A 11 -18.08 -27.10 2.86
C THR A 11 -18.03 -25.64 3.30
N ASN A 12 -17.95 -25.37 4.60
CA ASN A 12 -18.02 -24.00 5.13
C ASN A 12 -16.77 -23.19 4.80
N ASN A 13 -15.56 -23.73 4.97
CA ASN A 13 -14.32 -22.98 4.70
C ASN A 13 -14.20 -22.52 3.23
N GLY A 14 -14.63 -23.33 2.26
CA GLY A 14 -14.56 -22.98 0.85
C GLY A 14 -15.46 -21.79 0.47
N ILE A 15 -16.63 -21.66 1.11
CA ILE A 15 -17.53 -20.52 0.89
C ILE A 15 -16.95 -19.25 1.51
N TYR A 16 -16.36 -19.36 2.71
CA TYR A 16 -15.68 -18.24 3.35
C TYR A 16 -14.47 -17.73 2.54
N GLU A 17 -13.65 -18.64 2.00
CA GLU A 17 -12.54 -18.27 1.11
C GLU A 17 -13.02 -17.64 -0.22
N LEU A 18 -14.11 -18.15 -0.78
CA LEU A 18 -14.69 -17.62 -2.01
C LEU A 18 -15.22 -16.19 -1.81
N ILE A 19 -15.94 -15.94 -0.73
CA ILE A 19 -16.52 -14.62 -0.43
C ILE A 19 -15.40 -13.64 -0.01
N THR A 20 -14.40 -14.04 0.79
CA THR A 20 -13.26 -13.14 1.08
C THR A 20 -12.47 -12.81 -0.19
N SER A 21 -12.22 -13.78 -1.06
CA SER A 21 -11.50 -13.52 -2.31
C SER A 21 -12.29 -12.58 -3.24
N GLN A 22 -13.61 -12.78 -3.40
CA GLN A 22 -14.46 -11.94 -4.25
C GLN A 22 -14.69 -10.53 -3.70
N PHE A 23 -14.86 -10.39 -2.38
CA PHE A 23 -15.28 -9.13 -1.77
C PHE A 23 -14.18 -8.39 -1.00
N SER A 24 -12.96 -8.92 -1.00
CA SER A 24 -11.77 -8.30 -0.36
C SER A 24 -11.53 -6.84 -0.76
N TRP A 25 -12.06 -6.42 -1.90
CA TRP A 25 -11.90 -5.09 -2.50
C TRP A 25 -13.22 -4.39 -2.84
N ALA A 26 -14.35 -4.96 -2.42
CA ALA A 26 -15.65 -4.39 -2.73
C ALA A 26 -15.85 -3.06 -1.98
N PRO A 27 -16.31 -1.99 -2.64
CA PRO A 27 -16.71 -0.76 -1.96
C PRO A 27 -17.77 -1.05 -0.90
N LEU A 28 -17.79 -0.26 0.17
CA LEU A 28 -18.75 -0.40 1.28
C LEU A 28 -20.21 -0.51 0.79
N ALA A 29 -20.57 0.27 -0.25
CA ALA A 29 -21.88 0.22 -0.89
C ALA A 29 -22.22 -1.14 -1.54
N VAL A 30 -21.24 -1.80 -2.16
CA VAL A 30 -21.39 -3.13 -2.77
C VAL A 30 -21.55 -4.19 -1.68
N LEU A 31 -20.76 -4.08 -0.60
CA LEU A 31 -20.92 -4.92 0.58
C LEU A 31 -22.31 -4.74 1.20
N TYR A 32 -22.82 -3.51 1.30
CA TYR A 32 -24.18 -3.21 1.78
C TYR A 32 -25.30 -3.77 0.89
N GLN A 33 -25.07 -3.92 -0.43
CA GLN A 33 -26.03 -4.58 -1.31
C GLN A 33 -26.00 -6.10 -1.18
N TYR A 34 -24.80 -6.69 -1.13
CA TYR A 34 -24.63 -8.13 -0.86
C TYR A 34 -25.23 -8.51 0.50
N LEU A 35 -25.00 -7.67 1.50
CA LEU A 35 -25.63 -7.68 2.82
C LEU A 35 -27.15 -7.84 2.78
N LYS A 36 -27.84 -7.01 1.99
CA LYS A 36 -29.31 -7.07 1.86
C LYS A 36 -29.79 -8.37 1.21
N SER A 37 -28.91 -9.06 0.47
CA SER A 37 -29.23 -10.33 -0.19
C SER A 37 -28.98 -11.57 0.68
N LEU A 38 -28.22 -11.44 1.77
CA LEU A 38 -27.93 -12.53 2.70
C LEU A 38 -28.91 -12.52 3.88
N ASP A 39 -29.75 -13.54 3.98
CA ASP A 39 -30.73 -13.71 5.08
C ASP A 39 -30.28 -14.83 6.04
N THR A 40 -29.16 -14.65 6.75
CA THR A 40 -28.65 -15.69 7.66
C THR A 40 -27.72 -15.16 8.76
N GLN A 41 -28.00 -15.52 10.01
CA GLN A 41 -27.15 -15.24 11.18
C GLN A 41 -25.77 -15.92 11.10
N GLU A 42 -25.64 -16.99 10.33
CA GLU A 42 -24.43 -17.80 10.18
C GLU A 42 -23.23 -16.99 9.64
N TYR A 43 -23.47 -16.04 8.73
CA TYR A 43 -22.40 -15.28 8.09
C TYR A 43 -22.07 -13.95 8.78
N MET A 44 -22.73 -13.63 9.90
CA MET A 44 -22.55 -12.36 10.63
C MET A 44 -21.09 -12.07 11.04
N PRO A 45 -20.27 -13.05 11.49
CA PRO A 45 -18.88 -12.79 11.84
C PRO A 45 -18.03 -12.40 10.62
N MET A 46 -18.16 -13.14 9.52
CA MET A 46 -17.48 -12.84 8.26
C MET A 46 -17.87 -11.46 7.76
N LEU A 47 -19.17 -11.18 7.77
CA LEU A 47 -19.72 -9.94 7.34
C LEU A 47 -19.17 -8.74 8.14
N THR A 48 -19.09 -8.90 9.46
CA THR A 48 -18.51 -7.89 10.35
C THR A 48 -17.05 -7.64 9.99
N ALA A 49 -16.28 -8.67 9.64
CA ALA A 49 -14.91 -8.54 9.20
C ALA A 49 -14.78 -7.80 7.86
N LEU A 50 -15.63 -8.11 6.86
CA LEU A 50 -15.64 -7.43 5.56
C LEU A 50 -15.98 -5.95 5.69
N LEU A 51 -17.00 -5.61 6.49
CA LEU A 51 -17.36 -4.21 6.77
C LEU A 51 -16.24 -3.45 7.48
N LYS A 52 -15.61 -4.08 8.49
CA LYS A 52 -14.47 -3.48 9.20
C LYS A 52 -13.32 -3.17 8.23
N LYS A 53 -13.02 -4.10 7.33
CA LYS A 53 -11.97 -3.95 6.31
C LYS A 53 -12.29 -2.85 5.30
N ALA A 54 -13.51 -2.81 4.78
CA ALA A 54 -13.92 -1.76 3.84
C ALA A 54 -13.88 -0.38 4.49
N ASN A 55 -14.37 -0.25 5.72
CA ASN A 55 -14.30 1.00 6.49
C ASN A 55 -12.85 1.43 6.76
N LEU A 56 -11.94 0.48 7.04
CA LEU A 56 -10.52 0.78 7.19
C LEU A 56 -9.91 1.28 5.88
N ASN A 57 -10.19 0.62 4.77
CA ASN A 57 -9.73 1.04 3.44
C ASN A 57 -10.24 2.45 3.09
N ASP A 58 -11.52 2.74 3.36
CA ASP A 58 -12.13 4.05 3.10
C ASP A 58 -11.44 5.15 3.92
N LYS A 59 -11.24 4.93 5.23
CA LYS A 59 -10.50 5.86 6.09
C LYS A 59 -9.08 6.12 5.60
N VAL A 60 -8.37 5.07 5.19
CA VAL A 60 -7.02 5.20 4.65
C VAL A 60 -7.05 5.97 3.32
N ASN A 61 -8.02 5.71 2.45
CA ASN A 61 -8.17 6.44 1.19
C ASN A 61 -8.49 7.92 1.42
N GLU A 62 -9.35 8.25 2.39
CA GLU A 62 -9.62 9.64 2.80
C GLU A 62 -8.34 10.33 3.28
N GLN A 63 -7.54 9.65 4.10
CA GLN A 63 -6.25 10.18 4.57
C GLN A 63 -5.27 10.42 3.42
N VAL A 64 -5.17 9.47 2.49
CA VAL A 64 -4.35 9.59 1.27
C VAL A 64 -4.81 10.81 0.46
N GLN A 65 -6.11 10.94 0.20
CA GLN A 65 -6.66 12.08 -0.55
C GLN A 65 -6.37 13.42 0.13
N ALA A 66 -6.50 13.50 1.46
CA ALA A 66 -6.15 14.69 2.23
C ALA A 66 -4.67 15.05 2.03
N TRP A 67 -3.76 14.09 2.18
CA TRP A 67 -2.32 14.30 1.98
C TRP A 67 -1.94 14.64 0.54
N GLU A 68 -2.67 14.15 -0.45
CA GLU A 68 -2.43 14.50 -1.84
C GLU A 68 -2.91 15.93 -2.20
N GLN A 69 -3.80 16.52 -1.39
CA GLN A 69 -4.29 17.89 -1.54
C GLN A 69 -3.53 18.89 -0.67
N GLU A 70 -2.83 18.43 0.36
CA GLU A 70 -1.99 19.26 1.22
C GLU A 70 -0.89 19.96 0.43
N ARG A 71 -0.71 21.27 0.69
CA ARG A 71 0.39 22.05 0.12
C ARG A 71 1.72 21.50 0.61
N ILE A 72 2.66 21.27 -0.30
CA ILE A 72 4.02 20.84 0.01
C ILE A 72 5.00 22.00 -0.25
N ASN A 73 6.10 22.04 0.50
CA ASN A 73 7.19 22.97 0.24
C ASN A 73 7.74 22.73 -1.19
N PRO A 74 7.88 23.78 -2.03
CA PRO A 74 8.38 23.64 -3.41
C PRO A 74 9.72 22.91 -3.55
N ASN A 75 10.58 22.92 -2.51
CA ASN A 75 11.88 22.26 -2.51
C ASN A 75 11.83 20.79 -2.05
N ARG A 76 10.64 20.22 -1.85
CA ARG A 76 10.44 18.84 -1.42
C ARG A 76 9.62 18.07 -2.44
N THR A 77 9.77 16.75 -2.37
CA THR A 77 8.93 15.78 -3.06
C THR A 77 8.14 15.01 -2.01
N ARG A 78 6.89 14.66 -2.36
CA ARG A 78 6.04 13.81 -1.52
C ARG A 78 5.86 12.43 -2.14
N LEU A 79 6.15 11.41 -1.35
CA LEU A 79 5.70 10.05 -1.57
C LEU A 79 4.62 9.72 -0.55
N ILE A 80 3.48 9.22 -1.02
CA ILE A 80 2.48 8.60 -0.16
C ILE A 80 2.49 7.10 -0.45
N VAL A 81 2.59 6.29 0.60
CA VAL A 81 2.59 4.83 0.50
C VAL A 81 1.36 4.31 1.20
N LYS A 82 0.49 3.62 0.48
CA LYS A 82 -0.60 2.83 1.06
C LYS A 82 -0.17 1.37 1.03
N LEU A 83 -0.16 0.70 2.18
CA LEU A 83 0.12 -0.73 2.28
C LEU A 83 -1.13 -1.47 2.71
N ILE A 84 -1.39 -2.58 2.03
CA ILE A 84 -2.47 -3.51 2.30
C ILE A 84 -1.84 -4.87 2.60
N ASN A 85 -1.96 -5.32 3.84
CA ASN A 85 -1.51 -6.64 4.26
C ASN A 85 -2.68 -7.62 4.15
N HIS A 86 -2.63 -8.60 3.24
CA HIS A 86 -3.61 -9.70 3.16
C HIS A 86 -3.04 -11.03 3.65
N THR A 87 -2.02 -10.97 4.49
CA THR A 87 -1.44 -12.16 5.11
C THR A 87 -1.91 -12.26 6.56
N ASP A 88 -1.78 -13.47 7.12
CA ASP A 88 -1.96 -13.72 8.56
C ASP A 88 -0.72 -13.33 9.40
N LEU A 89 0.25 -12.66 8.77
CA LEU A 89 1.53 -12.27 9.37
C LEU A 89 1.52 -10.81 9.78
N ASP A 90 2.23 -10.51 10.85
CA ASP A 90 2.59 -9.16 11.23
C ASP A 90 3.98 -8.79 10.72
N PHE A 91 4.19 -7.49 10.47
CA PHE A 91 5.46 -6.99 9.98
C PHE A 91 5.85 -5.72 10.72
N GLU A 92 7.03 -5.73 11.34
CA GLU A 92 7.62 -4.52 11.90
C GLU A 92 8.47 -3.80 10.86
N VAL A 93 8.51 -2.47 10.93
CA VAL A 93 9.47 -1.69 10.15
C VAL A 93 10.88 -1.98 10.66
N GLY A 94 11.72 -2.50 9.79
CA GLY A 94 13.14 -2.73 10.03
C GLY A 94 14.00 -1.57 9.54
N GLU A 95 15.10 -1.89 8.85
CA GLU A 95 16.06 -0.90 8.36
C GLU A 95 15.48 -0.03 7.23
N HIS A 96 15.74 1.28 7.30
CA HIS A 96 15.45 2.22 6.21
C HIS A 96 16.56 3.26 6.07
N ASN A 97 16.72 3.80 4.87
CA ASN A 97 17.69 4.87 4.58
C ASN A 97 17.00 6.25 4.40
N LEU A 98 15.77 6.37 4.87
CA LEU A 98 15.03 7.63 4.86
C LEU A 98 15.48 8.55 6.00
N PRO A 99 15.71 9.85 5.73
CA PRO A 99 15.97 10.84 6.77
C PRO A 99 14.64 11.25 7.44
N LEU A 100 14.06 10.33 8.22
CA LEU A 100 12.81 10.57 8.95
C LEU A 100 13.09 11.41 10.20
N ASN A 101 12.28 12.44 10.44
CA ASN A 101 12.24 13.15 11.71
C ASN A 101 11.54 12.31 12.81
N ALA A 102 11.59 12.75 14.07
CA ALA A 102 11.00 11.99 15.19
C ALA A 102 9.49 11.75 15.05
N ASP A 103 8.76 12.68 14.42
CA ASP A 103 7.32 12.56 14.13
C ASP A 103 7.04 11.71 12.88
N GLU A 104 8.07 11.31 12.13
CA GLU A 104 7.99 10.41 10.98
C GLU A 104 8.49 9.00 11.35
N GLN A 105 9.30 8.89 12.41
CA GLN A 105 9.77 7.64 13.01
C GLN A 105 8.70 7.03 13.92
N HIS A 106 7.64 6.51 13.32
CA HIS A 106 6.68 5.70 14.07
C HIS A 106 7.10 4.22 13.98
N PRO A 107 7.28 3.50 15.11
CA PRO A 107 7.39 2.05 15.09
C PRO A 107 6.08 1.52 14.53
N THR A 108 6.11 1.12 13.26
CA THR A 108 4.89 0.77 12.56
C THR A 108 4.80 -0.74 12.49
N LEU A 109 4.13 -1.33 13.48
CA LEU A 109 3.69 -2.72 13.39
C LEU A 109 2.51 -2.77 12.41
N ILE A 110 2.70 -3.50 11.31
CA ILE A 110 1.66 -3.82 10.33
C ILE A 110 1.00 -5.10 10.79
N LEU A 111 -0.24 -5.02 11.25
CA LEU A 111 -0.97 -6.19 11.75
C LEU A 111 -1.47 -7.07 10.59
N PRO A 112 -1.82 -8.33 10.86
CA PRO A 112 -2.51 -9.18 9.90
C PRO A 112 -3.78 -8.51 9.38
N TRP A 113 -4.03 -8.62 8.08
CA TRP A 113 -5.22 -8.05 7.44
C TRP A 113 -5.38 -6.51 7.55
N ASP A 114 -4.32 -5.80 7.91
CA ASP A 114 -4.32 -4.35 8.14
C ASP A 114 -4.10 -3.54 6.87
N ILE A 115 -4.52 -2.28 6.90
CA ILE A 115 -4.29 -1.30 5.84
C ILE A 115 -3.73 -0.04 6.50
N GLN A 116 -2.55 0.36 6.07
CA GLN A 116 -1.85 1.51 6.62
C GLN A 116 -1.39 2.46 5.52
N THR A 117 -1.08 3.69 5.92
CA THR A 117 -0.56 4.70 5.00
C THR A 117 0.50 5.56 5.65
N TRP A 118 1.54 5.89 4.89
CA TRP A 118 2.62 6.77 5.30
C TRP A 118 2.81 7.89 4.30
N LYS A 119 3.21 9.05 4.82
CA LYS A 119 3.60 10.21 4.02
C LYS A 119 5.06 10.51 4.27
N PHE A 120 5.85 10.57 3.20
CA PHE A 120 7.24 10.93 3.23
C PHE A 120 7.45 12.17 2.38
N ASP A 121 7.75 13.29 3.03
CA ASP A 121 8.24 14.47 2.35
C ASP A 121 9.77 14.42 2.43
N PHE A 122 10.48 14.47 1.31
CA PHE A 122 11.95 14.45 1.30
C PHE A 122 12.51 15.55 0.40
N ALA A 123 13.71 16.01 0.74
CA ALA A 123 14.38 17.04 -0.04
C ALA A 123 14.70 16.47 -1.43
N TYR A 124 14.24 17.19 -2.45
CA TYR A 124 14.63 16.93 -3.83
C TYR A 124 15.39 18.15 -4.31
N THR A 125 16.71 18.03 -4.40
CA THR A 125 17.57 19.14 -4.85
C THR A 125 18.00 18.89 -6.29
N ARG A 126 17.38 19.61 -7.23
CA ARG A 126 17.90 19.71 -8.59
C ARG A 126 18.76 20.96 -8.72
N ARG A 127 20.02 20.81 -9.10
CA ARG A 127 20.82 21.97 -9.53
C ARG A 127 20.36 22.36 -10.93
N LEU A 128 20.08 23.64 -11.17
CA LEU A 128 19.68 24.12 -12.50
C LEU A 128 20.73 23.70 -13.54
N GLY A 129 20.30 23.02 -14.61
CA GLY A 129 21.19 22.53 -15.67
C GLY A 129 21.95 21.24 -15.36
N SER A 130 21.78 20.61 -14.19
CA SER A 130 22.43 19.33 -13.91
C SER A 130 21.89 18.22 -14.81
N PRO A 131 22.75 17.43 -15.46
CA PRO A 131 22.31 16.26 -16.18
C PRO A 131 21.61 15.30 -15.22
N SER A 132 20.46 14.82 -15.66
CA SER A 132 19.50 13.82 -15.18
C SER A 132 20.00 12.60 -14.35
N ARG A 133 21.27 12.46 -13.96
CA ARG A 133 21.86 11.16 -13.59
C ARG A 133 21.53 10.65 -12.18
N GLU A 134 21.22 11.52 -11.22
CA GLU A 134 20.99 11.07 -9.85
C GLU A 134 19.53 10.66 -9.65
N ILE A 135 19.32 9.36 -9.43
CA ILE A 135 18.06 8.82 -8.90
C ILE A 135 18.16 8.95 -7.38
N PHE A 136 17.27 9.73 -6.77
CA PHE A 136 17.08 9.66 -5.32
C PHE A 136 16.43 8.32 -5.02
N LYS A 137 17.17 7.38 -4.44
CA LYS A 137 16.70 6.04 -4.12
C LYS A 137 16.61 5.86 -2.62
N HIS A 138 15.47 5.38 -2.17
CA HIS A 138 15.26 5.01 -0.78
C HIS A 138 14.74 3.58 -0.69
N CYS A 139 14.97 2.97 0.47
CA CYS A 139 14.45 1.66 0.79
C CYS A 139 13.90 1.64 2.22
N ILE A 140 12.86 0.82 2.41
CA ILE A 140 12.34 0.43 3.71
C ILE A 140 12.23 -1.09 3.71
N VAL A 141 12.79 -1.73 4.74
CA VAL A 141 12.65 -3.16 5.00
C VAL A 141 11.58 -3.37 6.06
N PHE A 142 10.79 -4.42 5.90
CA PHE A 142 9.74 -4.82 6.82
C PHE A 142 9.84 -6.32 7.13
N GLY A 143 9.43 -6.69 8.33
CA GLY A 143 9.45 -8.06 8.81
C GLY A 143 10.82 -8.54 9.25
N ASP A 144 11.00 -9.86 9.26
CA ASP A 144 12.20 -10.51 9.78
C ASP A 144 12.88 -11.40 8.71
N LYS A 145 13.82 -12.26 9.16
CA LYS A 145 14.52 -13.18 8.26
C LYS A 145 13.61 -14.26 7.68
N ALA A 146 12.54 -14.64 8.39
CA ALA A 146 11.62 -15.67 7.95
C ALA A 146 10.62 -15.10 6.94
N PHE A 147 9.98 -13.99 7.29
CA PHE A 147 8.93 -13.34 6.55
C PHE A 147 9.22 -11.85 6.46
N GLY A 148 9.87 -11.45 5.36
CA GLY A 148 10.27 -10.06 5.15
C GLY A 148 10.06 -9.60 3.72
N PHE A 149 9.87 -8.29 3.56
CA PHE A 149 9.80 -7.64 2.27
C PHE A 149 10.53 -6.29 2.29
N ARG A 150 10.99 -5.88 1.11
CA ARG A 150 11.73 -4.64 0.89
C ARG A 150 11.00 -3.80 -0.14
N PHE A 151 10.73 -2.56 0.21
CA PHE A 151 10.18 -1.56 -0.69
C PHE A 151 11.30 -0.59 -1.10
N ASP A 152 11.69 -0.63 -2.37
CA ASP A 152 12.61 0.31 -2.97
C ASP A 152 11.83 1.33 -3.82
N PHE A 153 12.12 2.60 -3.64
CA PHE A 153 11.48 3.66 -4.41
C PHE A 153 12.45 4.77 -4.77
N GLY A 154 12.06 5.58 -5.75
CA GLY A 154 12.86 6.73 -6.11
C GLY A 154 12.23 7.67 -7.10
N LEU A 155 12.81 8.85 -7.17
CA LEU A 155 12.46 9.91 -8.12
C LEU A 155 13.72 10.40 -8.83
N ARG A 156 13.62 10.51 -10.15
CA ARG A 156 14.62 11.11 -11.03
C ARG A 156 13.90 12.07 -11.95
N VAL A 157 14.41 13.29 -12.16
CA VAL A 157 13.83 14.19 -13.17
C VAL A 157 14.79 14.30 -14.32
N ASN A 158 14.35 13.83 -15.48
CA ASN A 158 15.08 13.97 -16.71
C ASN A 158 14.95 15.40 -17.24
N THR A 159 16.00 15.88 -17.90
CA THR A 159 15.98 17.17 -18.57
C THR A 159 16.39 16.95 -20.01
N SER A 160 15.52 17.32 -20.93
CA SER A 160 15.84 17.40 -22.35
C SER A 160 15.83 18.87 -22.77
N PHE A 161 16.82 19.28 -23.56
CA PHE A 161 16.91 20.64 -24.06
C PHE A 161 16.32 20.69 -25.48
N GLY A 162 15.20 21.39 -25.63
CA GLY A 162 14.72 21.83 -26.94
C GLY A 162 15.36 23.15 -27.35
N VAL A 163 15.01 23.65 -28.54
CA VAL A 163 15.53 24.93 -29.08
C VAL A 163 15.05 26.15 -28.27
N ILE A 164 13.91 26.02 -27.56
CA ILE A 164 13.21 27.15 -26.91
C ILE A 164 13.33 27.10 -25.38
N SER A 165 13.16 25.93 -24.78
CA SER A 165 13.26 25.75 -23.33
C SER A 165 13.58 24.31 -22.92
N PRO A 166 14.10 24.09 -21.69
CA PRO A 166 14.27 22.75 -21.15
C PRO A 166 12.92 22.12 -20.81
N THR A 167 12.70 20.87 -21.23
CA THR A 167 11.58 20.04 -20.79
C THR A 167 12.03 19.16 -19.63
N LEU A 168 11.24 19.14 -18.55
CA LEU A 168 11.47 18.31 -17.38
C LEU A 168 10.54 17.10 -17.39
N THR A 169 11.08 15.91 -17.18
CA THR A 169 10.30 14.65 -17.19
C THR A 169 10.60 13.83 -15.95
N PRO A 170 9.71 13.81 -14.95
CA PRO A 170 9.90 12.99 -13.75
C PRO A 170 9.69 11.49 -14.06
N VAL A 171 10.67 10.68 -13.64
CA VAL A 171 10.69 9.22 -13.67
C VAL A 171 10.63 8.72 -12.23
N ARG A 172 9.65 7.88 -11.94
CA ARG A 172 9.40 7.32 -10.60
C ARG A 172 9.69 5.84 -10.66
N THR A 173 10.40 5.34 -9.66
CA THR A 173 10.68 3.91 -9.52
C THR A 173 10.02 3.40 -8.26
N HIS A 174 9.43 2.21 -8.32
CA HIS A 174 8.84 1.51 -7.19
C HIS A 174 9.03 0.01 -7.43
N ILE A 175 9.59 -0.68 -6.45
CA ILE A 175 9.83 -2.12 -6.48
C ILE A 175 9.51 -2.66 -5.09
N LEU A 176 8.72 -3.73 -5.04
CA LEU A 176 8.41 -4.45 -3.81
C LEU A 176 8.92 -5.89 -3.97
N THR A 177 9.82 -6.31 -3.09
CA THR A 177 10.53 -7.59 -3.19
C THR A 177 10.36 -8.37 -1.89
N SER A 178 9.97 -9.64 -1.96
CA SER A 178 10.06 -10.54 -0.80
C SER A 178 11.53 -10.92 -0.57
N ILE A 179 12.00 -10.80 0.68
CA ILE A 179 13.41 -11.00 1.07
C ILE A 179 13.60 -12.05 2.17
N GLY A 180 12.51 -12.58 2.74
CA GLY A 180 12.55 -13.62 3.77
C GLY A 180 12.89 -15.00 3.20
N THR A 181 13.17 -15.96 4.08
CA THR A 181 13.35 -17.37 3.70
C THR A 181 12.06 -17.99 3.16
N SER A 182 10.92 -17.50 3.63
CA SER A 182 9.59 -17.88 3.15
C SER A 182 9.06 -16.79 2.22
N PRO A 183 8.63 -17.14 1.00
CA PRO A 183 8.15 -16.15 0.05
C PRO A 183 6.81 -15.55 0.49
N ILE A 184 6.67 -14.24 0.29
CA ILE A 184 5.42 -13.49 0.40
C ILE A 184 5.08 -12.96 -0.98
N GLN A 185 3.84 -13.07 -1.43
CA GLN A 185 3.46 -12.49 -2.71
C GLN A 185 3.36 -10.97 -2.56
N CYS A 186 4.12 -10.26 -3.38
CA CYS A 186 4.24 -8.80 -3.31
C CYS A 186 3.82 -8.18 -4.63
N THR A 187 2.93 -7.19 -4.58
CA THR A 187 2.60 -6.36 -5.74
C THR A 187 2.68 -4.89 -5.40
N THR A 188 3.04 -4.07 -6.38
CA THR A 188 3.16 -2.62 -6.21
C THR A 188 2.66 -1.90 -7.46
N ARG A 189 1.98 -0.78 -7.27
CA ARG A 189 1.52 0.08 -8.37
C ARG A 189 1.52 1.55 -7.97
N ILE A 190 1.85 2.43 -8.90
CA ILE A 190 1.58 3.86 -8.74
C ILE A 190 0.10 4.11 -9.00
N THR A 191 -0.58 4.77 -8.05
CA THR A 191 -2.01 5.12 -8.16
C THR A 191 -2.22 6.59 -8.53
N ARG A 192 -1.24 7.46 -8.23
CA ARG A 192 -1.28 8.89 -8.58
C ARG A 192 0.11 9.45 -8.83
N THR A 193 0.21 10.43 -9.73
CA THR A 193 1.44 11.20 -9.97
C THR A 193 1.15 12.69 -10.07
N ALA A 194 2.00 13.52 -9.47
CA ALA A 194 2.07 14.95 -9.76
C ALA A 194 3.14 15.19 -10.83
N SER A 195 2.72 15.59 -12.03
CA SER A 195 3.59 15.80 -13.19
C SER A 195 4.31 17.15 -13.20
N GLU A 196 3.85 18.08 -12.36
CA GLU A 196 4.43 19.41 -12.19
C GLU A 196 5.17 19.51 -10.85
N GLU A 197 6.07 20.49 -10.73
CA GLU A 197 6.71 20.78 -9.46
C GLU A 197 5.70 21.39 -8.48
N PRO A 198 5.75 21.01 -7.19
CA PRO A 198 6.60 19.98 -6.58
C PRO A 198 6.18 18.56 -6.97
N TYR A 199 7.14 17.78 -7.50
CA TYR A 199 6.88 16.42 -7.95
C TYR A 199 6.48 15.52 -6.78
N GLY A 200 5.61 14.54 -7.06
CA GLY A 200 5.18 13.55 -6.08
C GLY A 200 4.48 12.37 -6.72
N PHE A 201 4.23 11.34 -5.92
CA PHE A 201 3.50 10.16 -6.34
C PHE A 201 2.96 9.35 -5.16
N THR A 202 1.89 8.61 -5.43
CA THR A 202 1.26 7.69 -4.49
C THR A 202 1.46 6.27 -4.98
N VAL A 203 1.88 5.38 -4.09
CA VAL A 203 2.11 3.97 -4.36
C VAL A 203 1.23 3.13 -3.47
N GLU A 204 0.60 2.11 -4.05
CA GLU A 204 -0.07 1.05 -3.32
C GLU A 204 0.82 -0.21 -3.32
N LEU A 205 0.99 -0.78 -2.14
CA LEU A 205 1.71 -2.03 -1.87
C LEU A 205 0.69 -3.06 -1.37
N THR A 206 0.68 -4.25 -1.96
CA THR A 206 -0.20 -5.34 -1.51
C THR A 206 0.64 -6.58 -1.24
N LEU A 207 0.45 -7.15 -0.06
CA LEU A 207 1.03 -8.41 0.38
C LEU A 207 -0.07 -9.47 0.37
N SER A 208 0.21 -10.68 -0.13
CA SER A 208 -0.71 -11.82 -0.15
C SER A 208 -0.01 -13.16 -0.03
#